data_AF-A0A2P5LJM0-F1
#
_entry.id   AF-A0A2P5LJM0-F1
#
_cell.length_a   1.000
_cell.length_b   1.000
_cell.length_c   1.000
_cell.angle_alpha   90.00
_cell.angle_beta   90.00
_cell.angle_gamma   90.00
#
_symmetry.space_group_name_H-M   'P 1'
#
loop_
_entity.id
_entity.type
_entity.pdbx_description
1 polymer ?
#
loop_
_entity_poly.entity_id
_entity_poly.type
_entity_poly.pdbx_seq_one_letter_code
_entity_poly.pdbx_strand_id
1 'polypeptide(L)'
;MSQKLLLVDFENVQQIDLTMLDENFKIVIFVGANQKTVPIELVANAQAFGNRLEWQKVDGIGPNALDFFIAFYLGRAAENSPKFHYIVLSKDKGFDPLLKFLNKNGLKCKRVNSMLELSTKSVTEITAEEDANFKRAVELLGKIEKKSRPRKLTTLNQHIHSMFQKKIAQTEIVHIIDLLFARKMISETNNTINYNF
;
A
#
# COMPACT_ATOMS: atom_id res chain seq x y z
N MET A 1 -21.09 11.21 -1.63
CA MET A 1 -20.22 10.05 -1.96
C MET A 1 -20.24 9.06 -0.79
N SER A 2 -19.86 7.79 -0.97
CA SER A 2 -19.73 6.87 0.17
C SER A 2 -18.48 7.19 0.99
N GLN A 3 -18.61 7.20 2.31
CA GLN A 3 -17.46 7.37 3.20
C GLN A 3 -16.52 6.16 3.14
N LYS A 4 -15.22 6.42 3.21
CA LYS A 4 -14.17 5.41 3.17
C LYS A 4 -13.40 5.42 4.48
N LEU A 5 -13.06 4.25 5.00
CA LEU A 5 -12.13 4.09 6.11
C LEU A 5 -10.87 3.40 5.61
N LEU A 6 -9.75 4.12 5.68
CA LEU A 6 -8.43 3.63 5.36
C LEU A 6 -7.73 3.19 6.65
N LEU A 7 -7.45 1.89 6.77
CA LEU A 7 -6.67 1.31 7.85
C LEU A 7 -5.26 1.09 7.32
N VAL A 8 -4.29 1.81 7.86
CA VAL A 8 -2.91 1.80 7.36
C VAL A 8 -2.03 0.95 8.28
N ASP A 9 -1.45 -0.10 7.70
CA ASP A 9 -0.37 -0.87 8.30
C ASP A 9 0.94 -0.12 8.08
N PHE A 10 1.34 0.70 9.05
CA PHE A 10 2.53 1.54 8.94
C PHE A 10 3.84 0.76 9.11
N GLU A 11 3.78 -0.47 9.65
CA GLU A 11 4.93 -1.35 9.73
C GLU A 11 5.33 -1.82 8.32
N ASN A 12 4.33 -2.12 7.49
CA ASN A 12 4.54 -2.65 6.15
C ASN A 12 4.58 -1.59 5.04
N VAL A 13 3.85 -0.47 5.21
CA VAL A 13 3.77 0.63 4.23
C VAL A 13 4.13 1.97 4.89
N GLN A 14 5.39 2.38 4.73
CA GLN A 14 5.90 3.63 5.31
C GLN A 14 5.79 4.84 4.37
N GLN A 15 5.61 4.62 3.07
CA GLN A 15 5.44 5.69 2.08
C GLN A 15 3.96 6.09 2.03
N ILE A 16 3.62 7.12 2.80
CA ILE A 16 2.25 7.62 2.90
C ILE A 16 2.22 9.07 2.44
N ASP A 17 1.54 9.33 1.33
CA ASP A 17 1.18 10.67 0.89
C ASP A 17 -0.31 10.93 1.11
N LEU A 18 -0.62 11.57 2.24
CA LEU A 18 -2.00 11.87 2.63
C LEU A 18 -2.67 12.89 1.70
N THR A 19 -1.90 13.69 0.95
CA THR A 19 -2.45 14.73 0.07
C THR A 19 -3.27 14.16 -1.10
N MET A 20 -3.09 12.87 -1.40
CA MET A 20 -3.84 12.14 -2.42
C MET A 20 -5.28 11.79 -2.00
N LEU A 21 -5.63 11.97 -0.73
CA LEU A 21 -6.92 11.54 -0.18
C LEU A 21 -7.91 12.69 -0.09
N ASP A 22 -9.12 12.45 -0.62
CA ASP A 22 -10.24 13.41 -0.55
C ASP A 22 -10.91 13.44 0.84
N GLU A 23 -11.86 14.37 1.01
CA GLU A 23 -12.59 14.60 2.27
C GLU A 23 -13.44 13.40 2.75
N ASN A 24 -13.74 12.43 1.88
CA ASN A 24 -14.55 11.26 2.24
C ASN A 24 -13.75 10.19 2.98
N PHE A 25 -12.43 10.34 3.08
CA PHE A 25 -11.58 9.42 3.83
C PHE A 25 -11.55 9.77 5.32
N LYS A 26 -11.84 8.76 6.13
CA LYS A 26 -11.33 8.62 7.50
C LYS A 26 -10.14 7.67 7.48
N ILE A 27 -9.17 7.88 8.36
CA ILE A 27 -7.87 7.23 8.32
C ILE A 27 -7.49 6.82 9.74
N VAL A 28 -7.03 5.59 9.88
CA VAL A 28 -6.43 5.10 11.12
C VAL A 28 -5.06 4.54 10.76
N ILE A 29 -4.00 5.15 11.28
CA ILE A 29 -2.62 4.72 11.05
C ILE A 29 -2.17 3.89 12.24
N PHE A 30 -1.98 2.59 12.00
CA PHE A 30 -1.53 1.64 13.00
C PHE A 30 -0.01 1.60 13.03
N VAL A 31 0.58 1.90 14.18
CA VAL A 31 2.04 1.93 14.39
C VAL A 31 2.44 0.74 15.26
N GLY A 32 3.32 -0.11 14.74
CA GLY A 32 3.80 -1.29 15.46
C GLY A 32 4.58 -0.95 16.73
N ALA A 33 4.57 -1.85 17.72
CA ALA A 33 5.22 -1.65 19.02
C ALA A 33 6.72 -1.33 18.90
N ASN A 34 7.39 -1.95 17.93
CA ASN A 34 8.83 -1.77 17.69
C ASN A 34 9.15 -0.49 16.89
N GLN A 35 8.15 0.19 16.35
CA GLN A 35 8.34 1.37 15.53
C GLN A 35 8.50 2.62 16.42
N LYS A 36 9.72 3.14 16.46
CA LYS A 36 10.11 4.22 17.38
C LYS A 36 9.84 5.62 16.83
N THR A 37 9.78 5.76 15.51
CA THR A 37 9.75 7.05 14.83
C THR A 37 8.71 7.07 13.73
N VAL A 38 8.09 8.23 13.57
CA VAL A 38 7.23 8.58 12.44
C VAL A 38 7.84 9.82 11.77
N PRO A 39 7.92 9.90 10.44
CA PRO A 39 8.43 11.09 9.76
C PRO A 39 7.63 12.34 10.15
N ILE A 40 8.34 13.43 10.50
CA ILE A 40 7.69 14.68 10.94
C ILE A 40 6.78 15.28 9.85
N GLU A 41 7.17 15.14 8.59
CA GLU A 41 6.39 15.59 7.44
C GLU A 41 5.05 14.86 7.34
N LEU A 42 5.03 13.54 7.61
CA LEU A 42 3.79 12.77 7.65
C LEU A 42 2.88 13.25 8.77
N VAL A 43 3.43 13.55 9.95
CA VAL A 43 2.68 14.09 11.08
C VAL A 43 2.13 15.47 10.77
N ALA A 44 2.93 16.35 10.17
CA ALA A 44 2.50 17.69 9.75
C ALA A 44 1.34 17.62 8.74
N ASN A 45 1.47 16.77 7.71
CA ASN A 45 0.41 16.56 6.72
C ASN A 45 -0.86 15.95 7.34
N ALA A 46 -0.71 15.09 8.36
CA ALA A 46 -1.83 14.49 9.07
C ALA A 46 -2.68 15.52 9.83
N GLN A 47 -2.11 16.65 10.26
CA GLN A 47 -2.85 17.68 11.00
C GLN A 47 -4.00 18.28 10.19
N ALA A 48 -3.86 18.37 8.86
CA ALA A 48 -4.91 18.87 7.97
C ALA A 48 -6.19 17.99 7.96
N PHE A 49 -6.10 16.75 8.43
CA PHE A 49 -7.25 15.84 8.50
C PHE A 49 -8.10 16.03 9.76
N GLY A 50 -7.57 16.70 10.79
CA GLY A 50 -8.26 16.90 12.06
C GLY A 50 -8.79 15.58 12.64
N ASN A 51 -10.09 15.54 12.97
CA ASN A 51 -10.74 14.35 13.54
C ASN A 51 -10.94 13.18 12.56
N ARG A 52 -10.58 13.34 11.28
CA ARG A 52 -10.67 12.26 10.29
C ARG A 52 -9.47 11.34 10.31
N LEU A 53 -8.38 11.70 10.99
CA LEU A 53 -7.18 10.87 11.10
C LEU A 53 -6.87 10.54 12.56
N GLU A 54 -6.65 9.26 12.82
CA GLU A 54 -6.30 8.72 14.13
C GLU A 54 -4.96 7.97 14.06
N TRP A 55 -4.11 8.16 15.07
CA TRP A 55 -2.89 7.39 15.24
C TRP A 55 -3.13 6.33 16.32
N GLN A 56 -2.95 5.05 15.96
CA GLN A 56 -3.10 3.94 16.88
C GLN A 56 -1.75 3.23 17.04
N LYS A 57 -1.03 3.53 18.13
CA LYS A 57 0.14 2.72 18.49
C LYS A 57 -0.32 1.43 19.16
N VAL A 58 0.28 0.32 18.78
CA VAL A 58 0.06 -0.98 19.41
C VAL A 58 1.19 -1.24 20.40
N ASP A 59 0.85 -1.62 21.63
CA ASP A 59 1.81 -1.83 22.72
C ASP A 59 2.36 -3.28 22.79
N GLY A 60 1.75 -4.22 22.05
CA GLY A 60 2.11 -5.63 22.06
C GLY A 60 3.15 -6.02 21.00
N ILE A 61 4.14 -6.82 21.40
CA ILE A 61 5.11 -7.46 20.50
C ILE A 61 4.70 -8.92 20.32
N GLY A 62 4.51 -9.33 19.07
CA GLY A 62 4.20 -10.72 18.72
C GLY A 62 4.11 -10.90 17.20
N PRO A 63 4.24 -12.14 16.70
CA PRO A 63 4.01 -12.42 15.28
C PRO A 63 2.63 -11.93 14.86
N ASN A 64 2.56 -11.12 13.80
CA ASN A 64 1.31 -10.58 13.25
C ASN A 64 0.47 -9.76 14.24
N ALA A 65 1.10 -9.21 15.30
CA ALA A 65 0.38 -8.46 16.32
C ALA A 65 -0.40 -7.30 15.69
N LEU A 66 0.26 -6.47 14.88
CA LEU A 66 -0.37 -5.33 14.22
C LEU A 66 -1.56 -5.76 13.35
N ASP A 67 -1.43 -6.88 12.62
CA ASP A 67 -2.47 -7.40 11.74
C ASP A 67 -3.74 -7.79 12.51
N PHE A 68 -3.58 -8.39 13.69
CA PHE A 68 -4.72 -8.72 14.55
C PHE A 68 -5.44 -7.47 15.07
N PHE A 69 -4.70 -6.42 15.44
CA PHE A 69 -5.30 -5.15 15.84
C PHE A 69 -6.08 -4.49 14.68
N ILE A 70 -5.51 -4.49 13.48
CA ILE A 70 -6.18 -3.98 12.27
C ILE A 70 -7.44 -4.79 11.96
N ALA A 71 -7.36 -6.12 11.98
CA ALA A 71 -8.49 -7.01 11.72
C ALA A 71 -9.62 -6.83 12.75
N PHE A 72 -9.28 -6.71 14.03
CA PHE A 72 -10.24 -6.42 15.09
C PHE A 72 -10.90 -5.06 14.91
N TYR A 73 -10.11 -4.01 14.64
CA TYR A 73 -10.64 -2.67 14.42
C TYR A 73 -11.56 -2.63 13.20
N LEU A 74 -11.17 -3.29 12.09
CA LEU A 74 -12.00 -3.43 10.89
C LEU A 74 -13.36 -4.04 11.23
N GLY A 75 -13.38 -5.17 11.96
CA GLY A 75 -14.63 -5.83 12.37
C GLY A 75 -15.51 -4.91 13.22
N ARG A 76 -14.94 -4.26 14.25
CA ARG A 76 -15.66 -3.33 15.13
C ARG A 76 -16.20 -2.12 14.37
N ALA A 77 -15.40 -1.53 13.48
CA ALA A 77 -15.82 -0.40 12.67
C ALA A 77 -16.94 -0.81 11.69
N ALA A 78 -16.79 -1.96 11.04
CA ALA A 78 -17.79 -2.54 10.14
C ALA A 78 -19.14 -2.76 10.81
N GLU A 79 -19.15 -3.22 12.06
CA GLU A 79 -20.38 -3.39 12.85
C GLU A 79 -21.06 -2.04 13.13
N ASN A 80 -20.30 -1.02 13.51
CA ASN A 80 -20.83 0.32 13.82
C ASN A 80 -21.22 1.12 12.57
N SER A 81 -20.61 0.86 11.42
CA SER A 81 -20.75 1.64 10.19
C SER A 81 -20.70 0.77 8.94
N PRO A 82 -21.68 -0.11 8.71
CA PRO A 82 -21.64 -1.11 7.64
C PRO A 82 -21.68 -0.51 6.23
N LYS A 83 -22.10 0.75 6.08
CA LYS A 83 -22.18 1.45 4.79
C LYS A 83 -20.83 2.01 4.30
N PHE A 84 -19.80 1.99 5.14
CA PHE A 84 -18.47 2.48 4.77
C PHE A 84 -17.79 1.54 3.78
N HIS A 85 -16.92 2.10 2.95
CA HIS A 85 -15.98 1.33 2.15
C HIS A 85 -14.67 1.20 2.93
N TYR A 86 -14.32 -0.02 3.31
CA TYR A 86 -13.14 -0.30 4.11
C TYR A 86 -11.95 -0.62 3.22
N ILE A 87 -10.81 -0.01 3.49
CA ILE A 87 -9.60 -0.22 2.71
C ILE A 87 -8.45 -0.49 3.68
N VAL A 88 -7.80 -1.64 3.54
CA VAL A 88 -6.58 -1.96 4.27
C VAL A 88 -5.39 -1.63 3.36
N LEU A 89 -4.53 -0.71 3.77
CA LEU A 89 -3.27 -0.43 3.10
C LEU A 89 -2.17 -1.27 3.76
N SER A 90 -1.83 -2.39 3.14
CA SER A 90 -0.78 -3.32 3.59
C SER A 90 -0.31 -4.19 2.42
N LYS A 91 0.98 -4.55 2.38
CA LYS A 91 1.50 -5.54 1.44
C LYS A 91 1.36 -6.97 1.97
N ASP A 92 0.90 -7.15 3.22
CA ASP A 92 0.57 -8.48 3.74
C ASP A 92 -0.73 -9.02 3.16
N LYS A 93 -0.67 -10.24 2.63
CA LYS A 93 -1.82 -10.97 2.09
C LYS A 93 -2.60 -11.74 3.14
N GLY A 94 -2.11 -11.79 4.39
CA GLY A 94 -2.82 -12.37 5.52
C GLY A 94 -4.24 -11.82 5.69
N PHE A 95 -4.50 -10.58 5.26
CA PHE A 95 -5.83 -9.98 5.27
C PHE A 95 -6.77 -10.51 4.17
N ASP A 96 -6.27 -11.04 3.05
CA ASP A 96 -7.09 -11.37 1.87
C ASP A 96 -8.22 -12.38 2.17
N PRO A 97 -7.99 -13.46 2.94
CA PRO A 97 -9.07 -14.39 3.34
C PRO A 97 -10.17 -13.71 4.15
N LEU A 98 -9.80 -12.83 5.10
CA LEU A 98 -10.74 -12.08 5.93
C LEU A 98 -11.58 -11.14 5.06
N LEU A 99 -10.92 -10.33 4.22
CA LEU A 99 -11.62 -9.38 3.36
C LEU A 99 -12.55 -10.09 2.36
N LYS A 100 -12.15 -11.23 1.81
CA LYS A 100 -13.03 -12.05 0.96
C LYS A 100 -14.26 -12.53 1.72
N PHE A 101 -14.08 -13.02 2.95
CA PHE A 101 -15.19 -13.42 3.81
C PHE A 101 -16.14 -12.25 4.10
N LEU A 102 -15.61 -11.09 4.50
CA LEU A 102 -16.43 -9.90 4.79
C LEU A 102 -17.20 -9.42 3.56
N ASN A 103 -16.59 -9.39 2.37
CA ASN A 103 -17.29 -9.04 1.14
C ASN A 103 -18.43 -10.00 0.80
N LYS A 104 -18.23 -11.31 1.01
CA LYS A 104 -19.30 -12.31 0.84
C LYS A 104 -20.50 -12.04 1.75
N ASN A 105 -20.27 -11.39 2.90
CA ASN A 105 -21.30 -11.01 3.87
C ASN A 105 -21.81 -9.57 3.69
N GLY A 106 -21.59 -8.96 2.52
CA GLY A 106 -22.20 -7.69 2.15
C GLY A 106 -21.43 -6.43 2.54
N LEU A 107 -20.26 -6.55 3.19
CA LEU A 107 -19.36 -5.42 3.40
C LEU A 107 -18.64 -5.06 2.12
N LYS A 108 -18.29 -3.78 1.94
CA LYS A 108 -17.42 -3.34 0.84
C LYS A 108 -16.02 -3.12 1.37
N CYS A 109 -15.13 -4.08 1.16
CA CYS A 109 -13.76 -3.96 1.63
C CYS A 109 -12.72 -4.44 0.61
N LYS A 110 -11.53 -3.85 0.64
CA LYS A 110 -10.41 -4.29 -0.22
C LYS A 110 -9.07 -4.04 0.45
N ARG A 111 -8.05 -4.77 0.02
CA ARG A 111 -6.65 -4.46 0.33
C ARG A 111 -6.02 -3.73 -0.85
N VAL A 112 -5.10 -2.82 -0.56
CA VAL A 112 -4.22 -2.17 -1.53
C VAL A 112 -2.78 -2.24 -1.03
N ASN A 113 -1.81 -2.31 -1.94
CA ASN A 113 -0.39 -2.41 -1.58
C ASN A 113 0.27 -1.03 -1.41
N SER A 114 -0.29 0.00 -2.05
CA SER A 114 0.25 1.36 -2.07
C SER A 114 -0.84 2.43 -2.11
N MET A 115 -0.47 3.67 -1.77
CA MET A 115 -1.35 4.84 -1.86
C MET A 115 -1.83 5.11 -3.30
N LEU A 116 -1.04 4.72 -4.31
CA LEU A 116 -1.38 4.92 -5.72
C LEU A 116 -2.63 4.15 -6.16
N GLU A 117 -2.98 3.06 -5.46
CA GLU A 117 -4.18 2.27 -5.73
C GLU A 117 -5.46 2.86 -5.09
N LEU A 118 -5.31 3.92 -4.28
CA LEU A 118 -6.41 4.62 -3.63
C LEU A 118 -6.99 5.75 -4.46
N SER A 119 -6.22 6.33 -5.38
CA SER A 119 -6.65 7.49 -6.14
C SER A 119 -7.81 7.14 -7.08
N THR A 120 -8.84 7.99 -7.07
CA THR A 120 -9.95 7.95 -8.02
C THR A 120 -9.61 8.56 -9.38
N LYS A 121 -8.50 9.32 -9.46
CA LYS A 121 -7.91 9.73 -10.73
C LYS A 121 -7.47 8.47 -11.46
N SER A 122 -7.82 8.37 -12.73
CA SER A 122 -7.39 7.25 -13.56
C SER A 122 -5.86 7.12 -13.45
N VAL A 123 -5.33 5.90 -13.28
CA VAL A 123 -3.88 5.65 -13.21
C VAL A 123 -3.13 6.27 -14.41
N THR A 124 -3.86 6.51 -15.50
CA THR A 124 -3.48 7.26 -16.70
C THR A 124 -3.21 8.76 -16.50
N GLU A 125 -3.83 9.43 -15.52
CA GLU A 125 -3.66 10.88 -15.26
C GLU A 125 -2.68 11.19 -14.13
N ILE A 126 -2.31 10.19 -13.31
CA ILE A 126 -1.45 10.41 -12.13
C ILE A 126 -0.07 10.90 -12.51
N THR A 127 0.43 10.62 -13.73
CA THR A 127 1.51 11.39 -14.38
C THR A 127 1.63 10.97 -15.85
N ALA A 128 1.10 11.78 -16.77
CA ALA A 128 1.44 11.69 -18.20
C ALA A 128 2.90 12.15 -18.49
N GLU A 129 3.57 12.73 -17.49
CA GLU A 129 5.01 13.02 -17.45
C GLU A 129 5.81 11.89 -16.78
N GLU A 130 5.31 10.67 -16.89
CA GLU A 130 6.06 9.42 -16.97
C GLU A 130 7.55 9.49 -16.54
N ASP A 131 7.76 9.32 -15.22
CA ASP A 131 9.06 9.19 -14.54
C ASP A 131 10.06 8.43 -15.41
N ALA A 132 11.13 9.11 -15.81
CA ALA A 132 12.16 8.57 -16.68
C ALA A 132 12.75 7.27 -16.10
N ASN A 133 12.79 7.16 -14.77
CA ASN A 133 13.22 5.95 -14.09
C ASN A 133 12.17 4.83 -14.22
N PHE A 134 10.88 5.12 -14.08
CA PHE A 134 9.84 4.11 -14.31
C PHE A 134 9.90 3.54 -15.74
N LYS A 135 9.95 4.39 -16.78
CA LYS A 135 10.03 3.92 -18.18
C LYS A 135 11.26 3.07 -18.40
N ARG A 136 12.41 3.54 -17.91
CA ARG A 136 13.67 2.83 -18.03
C ARG A 136 13.63 1.49 -17.30
N ALA A 137 13.03 1.42 -16.12
CA ALA A 137 12.87 0.17 -15.38
C ALA A 137 12.02 -0.84 -16.16
N VAL A 138 10.88 -0.40 -16.72
CA VAL A 138 10.02 -1.24 -17.56
C VAL A 138 10.77 -1.75 -18.79
N GLU A 139 11.48 -0.86 -19.50
CA GLU A 139 12.25 -1.23 -20.70
C GLU A 139 13.33 -2.28 -20.37
N LEU A 140 14.09 -2.06 -19.29
CA LEU A 140 15.14 -2.97 -18.85
C LEU A 140 14.57 -4.32 -18.39
N LEU A 141 13.45 -4.33 -17.67
CA LEU A 141 12.77 -5.57 -17.27
C LEU A 141 12.19 -6.31 -18.49
N GLY A 142 11.70 -5.57 -19.49
CA GLY A 142 11.17 -6.12 -20.74
C GLY A 142 12.20 -6.90 -21.53
N LYS A 143 13.46 -6.42 -21.56
CA LYS A 143 14.60 -7.05 -22.24
C LYS A 143 15.07 -8.37 -21.59
N ILE A 144 14.67 -8.65 -20.35
CA ILE A 144 15.04 -9.88 -19.65
C ILE A 144 14.13 -11.02 -20.08
N GLU A 145 14.72 -12.18 -20.37
CA GLU A 145 13.98 -13.41 -20.63
C GLU A 145 12.98 -13.71 -19.50
N LYS A 146 11.73 -14.02 -19.86
CA LYS A 146 10.62 -14.19 -18.89
C LYS A 146 10.97 -15.13 -17.73
N LYS A 147 11.73 -16.20 -17.97
CA LYS A 147 12.15 -17.18 -16.95
C LYS A 147 13.13 -16.61 -15.91
N SER A 148 13.92 -15.61 -16.30
CA SER A 148 15.01 -15.01 -15.52
C SER A 148 14.60 -13.74 -14.75
N ARG A 149 13.36 -13.27 -14.94
CA ARG A 149 12.86 -12.09 -14.23
C ARG A 149 12.73 -12.36 -12.72
N PRO A 150 13.05 -11.36 -11.86
CA PRO A 150 12.93 -11.51 -10.41
C PRO A 150 11.52 -11.92 -9.96
N ARG A 151 11.41 -13.05 -9.26
CA ARG A 151 10.09 -13.57 -8.83
C ARG A 151 9.72 -13.19 -7.41
N LYS A 152 10.60 -12.55 -6.64
CA LYS A 152 10.32 -12.10 -5.27
C LYS A 152 10.44 -10.60 -5.21
N LEU A 153 9.64 -9.95 -4.36
CA LEU A 153 9.66 -8.50 -4.19
C LEU A 153 11.02 -7.98 -3.74
N THR A 154 11.67 -8.68 -2.80
CA THR A 154 13.01 -8.36 -2.32
C THR A 154 14.04 -8.42 -3.44
N THR A 155 13.98 -9.46 -4.27
CA THR A 155 14.87 -9.62 -5.43
C THR A 155 14.59 -8.57 -6.50
N LEU A 156 13.32 -8.27 -6.79
CA LEU A 156 12.94 -7.22 -7.74
C LEU A 156 13.49 -5.86 -7.31
N ASN A 157 13.35 -5.54 -6.03
CA ASN A 157 13.88 -4.31 -5.46
C ASN A 157 15.40 -4.19 -5.65
N GLN A 158 16.17 -5.23 -5.29
CA GLN A 158 17.62 -5.27 -5.51
C GLN A 158 17.99 -5.22 -6.99
N HIS A 159 17.21 -5.87 -7.83
CA HIS A 159 17.45 -5.94 -9.26
C HIS A 159 17.27 -4.59 -9.94
N ILE A 160 16.18 -3.87 -9.62
CA ILE A 160 15.96 -2.49 -10.08
C ILE A 160 17.10 -1.60 -9.55
N HIS A 161 17.48 -1.73 -8.28
CA HIS A 161 18.60 -0.96 -7.73
C HIS A 161 19.90 -1.16 -8.54
N SER A 162 20.18 -2.40 -8.94
CA SER A 162 21.33 -2.76 -9.77
C SER A 162 21.23 -2.23 -11.21
N MET A 163 20.04 -2.25 -11.83
CA MET A 163 19.79 -1.69 -13.16
C MET A 163 20.15 -0.21 -13.25
N PHE A 164 19.91 0.53 -12.16
CA PHE A 164 20.25 1.94 -12.02
C PHE A 164 21.65 2.19 -11.46
N GLN A 165 22.52 1.16 -11.43
CA GLN A 165 23.89 1.26 -10.92
C GLN A 165 23.97 1.82 -9.49
N LYS A 166 22.93 1.60 -8.68
CA LYS A 166 22.82 2.16 -7.32
C LYS A 166 22.85 3.68 -7.22
N LYS A 167 22.40 4.37 -8.29
CA LYS A 167 22.37 5.84 -8.37
C LYS A 167 21.05 6.47 -7.94
N ILE A 168 20.00 5.65 -7.76
CA ILE A 168 18.68 6.13 -7.31
C ILE A 168 18.44 5.73 -5.86
N ALA A 169 17.71 6.56 -5.13
CA ALA A 169 17.39 6.32 -3.74
C ALA A 169 16.44 5.12 -3.57
N GLN A 170 16.46 4.48 -2.40
CA GLN A 170 15.57 3.38 -2.08
C GLN A 170 14.08 3.76 -2.19
N THR A 171 13.76 5.01 -1.85
CA THR A 171 12.40 5.55 -1.95
C THR A 171 11.89 5.55 -3.40
N GLU A 172 12.75 5.91 -4.34
CA GLU A 172 12.46 5.91 -5.78
C GLU A 172 12.21 4.49 -6.30
N ILE A 173 13.00 3.51 -5.85
CA ILE A 173 12.82 2.10 -6.26
C ILE A 173 11.47 1.57 -5.78
N VAL A 174 11.08 1.91 -4.55
CA VAL A 174 9.77 1.53 -4.01
C VAL A 174 8.66 2.21 -4.83
N HIS A 175 8.82 3.49 -5.17
CA HIS A 175 7.87 4.20 -6.02
C HIS A 175 7.68 3.53 -7.40
N ILE A 176 8.77 3.13 -8.06
CA ILE A 176 8.73 2.39 -9.33
C ILE A 176 7.96 1.08 -9.18
N ILE A 177 8.20 0.33 -8.11
CA ILE A 177 7.51 -0.95 -7.85
C ILE A 177 6.01 -0.71 -7.59
N ASP A 178 5.68 0.30 -6.81
CA ASP A 178 4.30 0.66 -6.52
C ASP A 178 3.56 1.07 -7.81
N LEU A 179 4.22 1.80 -8.72
CA LEU A 179 3.70 2.09 -10.06
C LEU A 179 3.47 0.82 -10.90
N LEU A 180 4.37 -0.17 -10.83
CA LEU A 180 4.19 -1.44 -11.55
C LEU A 180 2.95 -2.20 -11.06
N PHE A 181 2.70 -2.21 -9.74
CA PHE A 181 1.49 -2.80 -9.16
C PHE A 181 0.24 -2.00 -9.52
N ALA A 182 0.27 -0.67 -9.35
CA ALA A 182 -0.85 0.21 -9.65
C ALA A 182 -1.28 0.13 -11.12
N ARG A 183 -0.32 0.03 -12.05
CA ARG A 183 -0.56 -0.16 -13.49
C ARG A 183 -0.88 -1.61 -13.89
N LYS A 184 -0.99 -2.53 -12.93
CA LYS A 184 -1.23 -3.98 -13.14
C LYS A 184 -0.18 -4.65 -14.06
N MET A 185 0.99 -4.05 -14.20
CA MET A 185 2.11 -4.61 -14.97
C MET A 185 2.74 -5.78 -14.25
N ILE A 186 2.68 -5.76 -12.91
CA ILE A 186 2.98 -6.91 -12.08
C ILE A 186 1.82 -7.23 -11.15
N SER A 187 1.70 -8.50 -10.81
CA SER A 187 0.87 -8.98 -9.71
C SER A 187 1.70 -9.93 -8.85
N GLU A 188 1.23 -10.26 -7.66
CA GLU A 188 1.94 -11.19 -6.80
C GLU A 188 0.98 -12.25 -6.26
N THR A 189 1.34 -13.52 -6.43
CA THR A 189 0.56 -14.69 -6.01
C THR A 189 1.51 -15.66 -5.31
N ASN A 190 1.17 -16.15 -4.12
CA ASN A 190 2.02 -17.08 -3.34
C ASN A 190 3.47 -16.58 -3.20
N ASN A 191 3.67 -15.33 -2.78
CA ASN A 191 4.97 -14.64 -2.68
C ASN A 191 5.82 -14.66 -3.97
N THR A 192 5.15 -14.85 -5.12
CA THR A 192 5.76 -14.92 -6.44
C THR A 192 5.18 -13.80 -7.31
N ILE A 193 6.07 -12.95 -7.84
CA ILE A 193 5.73 -11.88 -8.78
C ILE A 193 5.48 -12.49 -10.15
N ASN A 194 4.34 -12.12 -10.73
CA ASN A 194 3.95 -12.42 -12.10
C ASN A 194 3.99 -11.12 -12.91
N TYR A 195 4.60 -11.19 -14.10
CA TYR A 195 4.73 -10.06 -15.02
C TYR A 195 3.70 -10.18 -16.14
N ASN A 196 3.01 -9.08 -16.43
CA ASN A 196 1.93 -9.03 -17.44
C ASN A 196 2.36 -8.28 -18.72
N PHE A 197 3.67 -8.08 -18.92
CA PHE A 197 4.28 -7.41 -20.08
C PHE A 197 5.52 -8.17 -20.56
#